data_AF-A0A8T2F7G1-F1
#
_entry.id   AF-A0A8T2F7G1-F1
#
_cell.length_a   1.000
_cell.length_b   1.000
_cell.length_c   1.000
_cell.angle_alpha   90.00
_cell.angle_beta   90.00
_cell.angle_gamma   90.00
#
_symmetry.space_group_name_H-M   'P 1'
#
loop_
_entity.id
_entity.type
_entity.pdbx_description
1 polymer ?
#
loop_
_entity_poly.entity_id
_entity_poly.type
_entity_poly.pdbx_seq_one_letter_code
_entity_poly.pdbx_strand_id
1 'polypeptide(L)'
;MLYVLSSSNTGDSLWTFFLSFFHRTLGKRIKSALIWVVTTAVVCALVLGILYGVIGKVDFSVRHLASATSTFPTSWQFSNTQPCIGNTARQCSAFTANPTSEKTWTMRTTFPEYVVALATIVGSVLFTIFGGVGIACLPLGLITAFIRRPKAVITRSQYIKEATELGKKARELKKAADGLHQEERSGAKGRKWRKNVKAVEKELLQLEEDVNLLEEMYPQGEQAETAWAFTVLGYLAKFILGILGLIVSIAWVAHIIIYLLVDPPLSPFLNEVFIKLDDVWGLLGTAAFAFFCFYLLLAVIAGAMMLGLKLVFITIHPMKWGATLMNSFLFNVGLILLCSISVIQFCATAFGYYAQATAAQEIFGHTLQSLRGIKYLYKYNVFQIGFVILAGLTFLYYIAFGWRRKKPSGRFQLSS
;
A
#
# COMPACT_ATOMS: atom_id res chain seq x y z
N MET A 1 -26.10 -5.23 -20.81
CA MET A 1 -27.01 -4.08 -20.94
C MET A 1 -28.13 -4.19 -19.88
N LEU A 2 -27.78 -4.13 -18.59
CA LEU A 2 -28.74 -4.31 -17.48
C LEU A 2 -28.21 -3.79 -16.13
N TYR A 3 -27.47 -2.68 -16.15
CA TYR A 3 -27.10 -1.93 -14.96
C TYR A 3 -27.39 -0.45 -15.23
N VAL A 4 -28.66 -0.11 -15.22
CA VAL A 4 -29.14 1.26 -15.32
C VAL A 4 -30.03 1.48 -14.10
N LEU A 5 -29.62 2.47 -13.29
CA LEU A 5 -30.32 3.09 -12.15
C LEU A 5 -30.10 2.44 -10.78
N SER A 6 -29.09 2.94 -10.07
CA SER A 6 -29.22 3.21 -8.63
C SER A 6 -28.18 4.25 -8.21
N SER A 7 -28.65 5.46 -7.84
CA SER A 7 -28.06 6.39 -6.87
C SER A 7 -28.26 7.86 -7.25
N SER A 8 -29.31 8.46 -6.68
CA SER A 8 -29.38 9.88 -6.29
C SER A 8 -29.42 9.91 -4.75
N ASN A 9 -28.80 10.82 -4.00
CA ASN A 9 -28.52 12.25 -4.23
C ASN A 9 -27.46 12.65 -3.17
N THR A 10 -26.25 13.12 -3.50
CA THR A 10 -25.86 14.55 -3.66
C THR A 10 -24.78 14.75 -4.74
N GLY A 11 -24.52 13.71 -5.55
CA GLY A 11 -23.56 13.70 -6.66
C GLY A 11 -24.22 13.82 -8.04
N ASP A 12 -25.48 14.24 -8.08
CA ASP A 12 -26.33 14.15 -9.28
C ASP A 12 -25.86 15.04 -10.44
N SER A 13 -25.09 16.11 -10.20
CA SER A 13 -24.51 16.93 -11.27
C SER A 13 -23.38 16.22 -12.02
N LEU A 14 -22.53 15.45 -11.32
CA LEU A 14 -21.42 14.70 -11.92
C LEU A 14 -21.90 13.45 -12.65
N TRP A 15 -22.91 12.76 -12.11
CA TRP A 15 -23.47 11.53 -12.69
C TRP A 15 -24.39 11.78 -13.89
N THR A 16 -25.23 12.82 -13.86
CA THR A 16 -26.01 13.23 -15.06
C THR A 16 -25.10 13.77 -16.17
N PHE A 17 -23.99 14.42 -15.82
CA PHE A 17 -22.95 14.83 -16.76
C PHE A 17 -22.23 13.62 -17.39
N PHE A 18 -21.93 12.59 -16.60
CA PHE A 18 -21.33 11.34 -17.09
C PHE A 18 -22.26 10.53 -18.01
N LEU A 19 -23.56 10.49 -17.74
CA LEU A 19 -24.55 9.88 -18.63
C LEU A 19 -24.72 10.67 -19.94
N SER A 20 -24.69 12.02 -19.88
CA SER A 20 -24.62 12.87 -21.08
C SER A 20 -23.35 12.61 -21.90
N PHE A 21 -22.23 12.28 -21.24
CA PHE A 21 -20.96 11.96 -21.89
C PHE A 21 -21.05 10.71 -22.78
N PHE A 22 -21.79 9.69 -22.35
CA PHE A 22 -21.97 8.44 -23.10
C PHE A 22 -22.84 8.58 -24.36
N HIS A 23 -23.53 9.71 -24.53
CA HIS A 23 -24.36 10.00 -25.70
C HIS A 23 -23.68 10.93 -26.72
N ARG A 24 -22.46 11.41 -26.44
CA ARG A 24 -21.70 12.35 -27.29
C ARG A 24 -20.77 11.61 -28.27
N THR A 25 -20.53 12.21 -29.44
CA THR A 25 -19.51 11.78 -30.40
C THR A 25 -18.10 11.79 -29.75
N LEU A 26 -17.22 10.89 -30.20
CA LEU A 26 -15.90 10.64 -29.59
C LEU A 26 -15.09 11.93 -29.37
N GLY A 27 -15.13 12.87 -30.33
CA GLY A 27 -14.45 14.17 -30.21
C GLY A 27 -15.03 15.09 -29.13
N LYS A 28 -16.35 15.10 -28.91
CA LYS A 28 -16.99 15.90 -27.84
C LYS A 28 -16.66 15.35 -26.45
N ARG A 29 -16.45 14.02 -26.33
CA ARG A 29 -16.00 13.37 -25.11
C ARG A 29 -14.56 13.76 -24.77
N ILE A 30 -13.66 13.64 -25.74
CA ILE A 30 -12.24 14.01 -25.56
C ILE A 30 -12.14 15.49 -25.18
N LYS A 31 -12.82 16.40 -25.90
CA LYS A 31 -12.82 17.83 -25.57
C LYS A 31 -13.30 18.11 -24.15
N SER A 32 -14.40 17.48 -23.73
CA SER A 32 -14.92 17.68 -22.39
C SER A 32 -13.97 17.13 -21.32
N ALA A 33 -13.37 15.96 -21.54
CA ALA A 33 -12.39 15.39 -20.61
C ALA A 33 -11.15 16.29 -20.51
N LEU A 34 -10.64 16.81 -21.63
CA LEU A 34 -9.48 17.70 -21.68
C LEU A 34 -9.74 19.01 -20.91
N ILE A 35 -10.92 19.60 -21.07
CA ILE A 35 -11.31 20.81 -20.31
C ILE A 35 -11.30 20.53 -18.81
N TRP A 36 -11.85 19.40 -18.37
CA TRP A 36 -11.84 19.03 -16.95
C TRP A 36 -10.43 18.80 -16.42
N VAL A 37 -9.58 18.08 -17.17
CA VAL A 37 -8.17 17.84 -16.79
C VAL A 37 -7.38 19.13 -16.70
N VAL A 38 -7.55 20.06 -17.65
CA VAL A 38 -6.88 21.36 -17.61
C VAL A 38 -7.39 22.19 -16.44
N THR A 39 -8.69 22.22 -16.21
CA THR A 39 -9.29 22.97 -15.10
C THR A 39 -8.80 22.45 -13.75
N THR A 40 -8.79 21.13 -13.55
CA THR A 40 -8.27 20.54 -12.31
C THR A 40 -6.77 20.75 -12.15
N ALA A 41 -5.99 20.66 -13.23
CA ALA A 41 -4.55 20.93 -13.20
C ALA A 41 -4.26 22.38 -12.76
N VAL A 42 -4.98 23.37 -13.30
CA VAL A 42 -4.83 24.78 -12.92
C VAL A 42 -5.19 25.00 -11.45
N VAL A 43 -6.32 24.45 -11.00
CA VAL A 43 -6.74 24.55 -9.59
C VAL A 43 -5.70 23.92 -8.65
N CYS A 44 -5.23 22.70 -8.97
CA CYS A 44 -4.20 22.04 -8.19
C CYS A 44 -2.88 22.81 -8.18
N ALA A 45 -2.45 23.36 -9.32
CA ALA A 45 -1.23 24.16 -9.42
C ALA A 45 -1.31 25.45 -8.58
N LEU A 46 -2.45 26.14 -8.60
CA LEU A 46 -2.67 27.34 -7.79
C LEU A 46 -2.65 27.00 -6.30
N VAL A 47 -3.36 25.95 -5.89
CA VAL A 47 -3.38 25.51 -4.48
C VAL A 47 -2.00 25.11 -4.00
N LEU A 48 -1.27 24.28 -4.77
CA LEU A 48 0.09 23.86 -4.42
C LEU A 48 1.08 25.03 -4.44
N GLY A 49 0.95 25.98 -5.38
CA GLY A 49 1.79 27.16 -5.45
C GLY A 49 1.61 28.10 -4.26
N ILE A 50 0.37 28.33 -3.83
CA ILE A 50 0.07 29.13 -2.62
C ILE A 50 0.62 28.43 -1.38
N LEU A 51 0.37 27.14 -1.23
CA LEU A 51 0.87 26.34 -0.11
C LEU A 51 2.41 26.34 -0.04
N TYR A 52 3.08 26.21 -1.18
CA TYR A 52 4.54 26.31 -1.28
C TYR A 52 5.06 27.69 -0.86
N GLY A 53 4.38 28.78 -1.27
CA GLY A 53 4.75 30.13 -0.89
C GLY A 53 4.71 30.39 0.63
N VAL A 54 3.79 29.74 1.34
CA VAL A 54 3.58 29.94 2.78
C VAL A 54 4.37 28.93 3.63
N ILE A 55 4.41 27.65 3.23
CA ILE A 55 4.85 26.51 4.06
C ILE A 55 6.09 25.80 3.47
N GLY A 56 6.57 26.17 2.29
CA GLY A 56 7.74 25.55 1.61
C GLY A 56 9.11 25.86 2.23
N LYS A 57 9.20 25.94 3.56
CA LYS A 57 10.45 26.13 4.31
C LYS A 57 10.74 24.89 5.15
N VAL A 58 11.99 24.44 5.09
CA VAL A 58 12.55 23.36 5.91
C VAL A 58 13.38 23.96 7.03
N ASP A 59 13.22 23.43 8.23
CA ASP A 59 13.93 23.87 9.43
C ASP A 59 14.92 22.77 9.86
N PHE A 60 16.18 22.92 9.48
CA PHE A 60 17.26 22.03 9.91
C PHE A 60 17.70 22.40 11.33
N SER A 61 17.90 21.40 12.20
CA SER A 61 18.56 21.59 13.49
C SER A 61 20.06 21.56 13.28
N VAL A 62 20.72 22.72 13.40
CA VAL A 62 22.16 22.86 13.20
C VAL A 62 22.78 23.34 14.50
N ARG A 63 23.94 22.80 14.85
CA ARG A 63 24.74 23.34 15.96
C ARG A 63 25.56 24.49 15.43
N HIS A 64 25.31 25.69 15.96
CA HIS A 64 26.11 26.84 15.59
C HIS A 64 27.46 26.71 16.32
N LEU A 65 28.51 26.44 15.55
CA LEU A 65 29.88 26.40 16.04
C LEU A 65 30.50 27.76 15.75
N ALA A 66 30.81 28.52 16.80
CA ALA A 66 31.63 29.71 16.69
C ALA A 66 33.03 29.35 17.18
N SER A 67 34.05 29.56 16.35
CA SER A 67 35.45 29.48 16.74
C SER A 67 36.13 30.77 16.36
N ALA A 68 36.86 31.37 17.30
CA ALA A 68 37.76 32.47 16.98
C ALA A 68 39.00 31.93 16.25
N THR A 69 39.44 32.63 15.20
CA THR A 69 40.72 32.34 14.56
C THR A 69 41.84 32.94 15.40
N SER A 70 42.70 32.11 15.98
CA SER A 70 43.96 32.56 16.58
C SER A 70 45.08 32.46 15.55
N THR A 71 45.95 33.46 15.47
CA THR A 71 47.19 33.38 14.69
C THR A 71 48.00 32.17 15.14
N PHE A 72 48.48 31.38 14.19
CA PHE A 72 49.26 30.17 14.45
C PHE A 72 50.52 30.53 15.26
N PRO A 73 50.61 30.17 16.55
CA PRO A 73 51.72 30.59 17.38
C PRO A 73 52.94 29.70 17.13
N THR A 74 54.13 30.29 17.11
CA THR A 74 55.41 29.58 16.95
C THR A 74 55.75 28.65 18.12
N SER A 75 54.97 28.69 19.21
CA SER A 75 55.11 27.83 20.40
C SER A 75 54.42 26.47 20.26
N TRP A 76 53.67 26.21 19.19
CA TRP A 76 53.06 24.90 18.96
C TRP A 76 54.09 23.93 18.42
N GLN A 77 54.58 23.03 19.28
CA GLN A 77 55.32 21.85 18.85
C GLN A 77 54.33 20.76 18.45
N PHE A 78 54.51 20.23 17.24
CA PHE A 78 53.76 19.09 16.73
C PHE A 78 54.69 17.89 16.69
N SER A 79 54.29 16.83 17.37
CA SER A 79 54.94 15.52 17.33
C SER A 79 53.85 14.46 17.22
N ASN A 80 54.24 13.20 16.95
CA ASN A 80 53.31 12.07 17.03
C ASN A 80 52.60 11.96 18.40
N THR A 81 53.18 12.55 19.45
CA THR A 81 52.61 12.57 20.82
C THR A 81 51.82 13.84 21.14
N GLN A 82 51.88 14.88 20.30
CA GLN A 82 51.13 16.13 20.44
C GLN A 82 50.51 16.56 19.10
N PRO A 83 49.39 15.93 18.71
CA PRO A 83 48.70 16.28 17.46
C PRO A 83 48.13 17.71 17.50
N CYS A 84 47.87 18.26 16.31
CA CYS A 84 47.25 19.57 16.15
C CYS A 84 45.79 19.61 16.66
N ILE A 85 45.10 18.47 16.61
CA ILE A 85 43.74 18.27 17.12
C ILE A 85 43.78 17.09 18.10
N GLY A 86 43.27 17.26 19.32
CA GLY A 86 43.29 16.21 20.34
C GLY A 86 42.27 16.41 21.47
N ASN A 87 42.03 15.36 22.26
CA ASN A 87 40.99 15.30 23.31
C ASN A 87 41.24 16.16 24.56
N THR A 88 42.30 16.98 24.57
CA THR A 88 42.69 17.79 25.74
C THR A 88 42.62 19.28 25.37
N ALA A 89 43.74 20.01 25.35
CA ALA A 89 43.76 21.47 25.20
C ALA A 89 43.45 21.98 23.77
N ARG A 90 43.39 21.09 22.77
CA ARG A 90 43.19 21.42 21.35
C ARG A 90 41.95 20.73 20.76
N GLN A 91 40.92 20.54 21.59
CA GLN A 91 39.71 19.84 21.20
C GLN A 91 38.85 20.76 20.32
N CYS A 92 38.37 20.25 19.18
CA CYS A 92 37.52 21.04 18.28
C CYS A 92 36.25 21.50 18.99
N SER A 93 35.81 22.73 18.74
CA SER A 93 34.57 23.26 19.38
C SER A 93 33.33 22.43 19.05
N ALA A 94 33.37 21.63 17.97
CA ALA A 94 32.37 20.63 17.66
C ALA A 94 32.13 19.60 18.78
N PHE A 95 33.17 19.24 19.55
CA PHE A 95 33.10 18.25 20.64
C PHE A 95 32.73 18.88 21.99
N THR A 96 32.95 20.19 22.17
CA THR A 96 32.68 20.91 23.42
C THR A 96 31.41 21.77 23.38
N ALA A 97 30.75 21.86 22.22
CA ALA A 97 29.51 22.62 22.05
C ALA A 97 28.37 22.04 22.90
N ASN A 98 27.84 22.87 23.80
CA ASN A 98 26.70 22.55 24.68
C ASN A 98 25.43 22.26 23.83
N PRO A 99 24.54 21.32 24.22
CA PRO A 99 23.30 21.02 23.48
C PRO A 99 22.38 22.23 23.31
N THR A 100 22.55 23.28 24.14
CA THR A 100 21.85 24.56 24.05
C THR A 100 22.28 25.45 22.86
N SER A 101 23.33 25.08 22.12
CA SER A 101 23.76 25.77 20.89
C SER A 101 23.03 25.29 19.62
N GLU A 102 22.01 24.43 19.76
CA GLU A 102 21.13 24.06 18.65
C GLU A 102 20.30 25.27 18.20
N LYS A 103 20.51 25.68 16.95
CA LYS A 103 19.72 26.71 16.27
C LYS A 103 19.01 26.08 15.07
N THR A 104 17.88 26.67 14.71
CA THR A 104 17.16 26.30 13.49
C THR A 104 17.71 27.07 12.31
N TRP A 105 18.23 26.36 11.31
CA TRP A 105 18.59 26.94 10.02
C TRP A 105 17.46 26.67 9.03
N THR A 106 16.91 27.74 8.46
CA THR A 106 15.75 27.65 7.59
C THR A 106 16.16 27.80 6.13
N MET A 107 15.83 26.82 5.29
CA MET A 107 16.09 26.85 3.85
C MET A 107 14.77 26.63 3.09
N ARG A 108 14.63 27.26 1.91
CA ARG A 108 13.51 26.96 1.00
C ARG A 108 13.81 25.69 0.23
N THR A 109 12.87 24.74 0.23
CA THR A 109 12.98 23.52 -0.58
C THR A 109 12.69 23.81 -2.03
N THR A 110 13.07 22.92 -2.94
CA THR A 110 12.61 23.04 -4.34
C THR A 110 11.10 22.73 -4.42
N PHE A 111 10.42 23.27 -5.43
CA PHE A 111 8.98 23.01 -5.63
C PHE A 111 8.67 21.52 -5.83
N PRO A 112 9.44 20.75 -6.63
CA PRO A 112 9.24 19.30 -6.77
C PRO A 112 9.37 18.53 -5.44
N GLU A 113 10.38 18.84 -4.63
CA GLU A 113 10.56 18.24 -3.30
C GLU A 113 9.38 18.51 -2.38
N TYR A 114 8.84 19.73 -2.42
CA TYR A 114 7.66 20.10 -1.64
C TYR A 114 6.42 19.29 -2.02
N VAL A 115 6.16 19.12 -3.32
CA VAL A 115 5.04 18.31 -3.82
C VAL A 115 5.21 16.84 -3.43
N VAL A 116 6.43 16.29 -3.56
CA VAL A 116 6.75 14.92 -3.13
C VAL A 116 6.55 14.76 -1.62
N ALA A 117 6.94 15.76 -0.82
CA ALA A 117 6.75 15.69 0.62
C ALA A 117 5.27 15.69 1.04
N LEU A 118 4.45 16.56 0.43
CA LEU A 118 3.00 16.54 0.66
C LEU A 118 2.36 15.21 0.27
N ALA A 119 2.74 14.67 -0.91
CA ALA A 119 2.26 13.38 -1.37
C ALA A 119 2.69 12.25 -0.42
N THR A 120 3.89 12.30 0.13
CA THR A 120 4.41 11.34 1.11
C THR A 120 3.62 11.34 2.41
N ILE A 121 3.08 12.46 2.88
CA ILE A 121 2.24 12.49 4.10
C ILE A 121 0.93 11.76 3.87
N VAL A 122 0.27 12.04 2.75
CA VAL A 122 -1.00 11.38 2.40
C VAL A 122 -0.75 9.90 2.16
N GLY A 123 0.33 9.59 1.43
CA GLY A 123 0.75 8.23 1.16
C GLY A 123 1.18 7.48 2.41
N SER A 124 1.79 8.11 3.42
CA SER A 124 2.26 7.44 4.63
C SER A 124 1.09 6.96 5.49
N VAL A 125 0.03 7.76 5.59
CA VAL A 125 -1.23 7.34 6.25
C VAL A 125 -1.82 6.13 5.54
N LEU A 126 -1.93 6.19 4.21
CA LEU A 126 -2.47 5.08 3.42
C LEU A 126 -1.55 3.85 3.46
N PHE A 127 -0.24 4.04 3.45
CA PHE A 127 0.77 2.98 3.52
C PHE A 127 0.75 2.28 4.89
N THR A 128 0.64 3.02 5.98
CA THR A 128 0.48 2.43 7.32
C THR A 128 -0.74 1.50 7.35
N ILE A 129 -1.86 1.91 6.75
CA ILE A 129 -3.10 1.13 6.72
C ILE A 129 -2.99 -0.06 5.76
N PHE A 130 -2.71 0.18 4.48
CA PHE A 130 -2.70 -0.86 3.45
C PHE A 130 -1.46 -1.74 3.54
N GLY A 131 -0.28 -1.17 3.76
CA GLY A 131 0.96 -1.92 3.93
C GLY A 131 0.95 -2.74 5.22
N GLY A 132 0.52 -2.16 6.34
CA GLY A 132 0.43 -2.85 7.63
C GLY A 132 -0.52 -4.04 7.60
N VAL A 133 -1.69 -3.90 6.97
CA VAL A 133 -2.61 -5.04 6.78
C VAL A 133 -2.11 -6.01 5.72
N GLY A 134 -1.52 -5.48 4.65
CA GLY A 134 -1.05 -6.21 3.50
C GLY A 134 0.09 -7.18 3.80
N ILE A 135 1.02 -6.79 4.68
CA ILE A 135 2.20 -7.59 5.01
C ILE A 135 1.81 -8.93 5.66
N ALA A 136 0.75 -8.96 6.48
CA ALA A 136 0.23 -10.21 7.02
C ALA A 136 -0.73 -10.91 6.02
N CYS A 137 -1.57 -10.13 5.32
CA CYS A 137 -2.60 -10.67 4.43
C CYS A 137 -2.03 -11.40 3.20
N LEU A 138 -0.94 -10.92 2.62
CA LEU A 138 -0.36 -11.49 1.40
C LEU A 138 0.11 -12.94 1.59
N PRO A 139 1.04 -13.25 2.53
CA PRO A 139 1.51 -14.61 2.71
C PRO A 139 0.41 -15.54 3.24
N LEU A 140 -0.40 -15.06 4.19
CA LEU A 140 -1.49 -15.87 4.77
C LEU A 140 -2.62 -16.13 3.75
N GLY A 141 -2.92 -15.16 2.88
CA GLY A 141 -3.88 -15.31 1.80
C GLY A 141 -3.44 -16.37 0.79
N LEU A 142 -2.16 -16.37 0.41
CA LEU A 142 -1.59 -17.37 -0.51
C LEU A 142 -1.59 -18.79 0.10
N ILE A 143 -1.19 -18.92 1.37
CA ILE A 143 -1.19 -20.22 2.08
C ILE A 143 -2.63 -20.74 2.24
N THR A 144 -3.57 -19.88 2.65
CA THR A 144 -4.98 -20.28 2.81
C THR A 144 -5.63 -20.65 1.48
N ALA A 145 -5.26 -20.00 0.38
CA ALA A 145 -5.71 -20.37 -0.96
C ALA A 145 -5.25 -21.79 -1.34
N PHE A 146 -4.03 -22.18 -1.00
CA PHE A 146 -3.55 -23.54 -1.22
C PHE A 146 -4.27 -24.56 -0.33
N ILE A 147 -4.48 -24.25 0.95
CA ILE A 147 -5.17 -25.17 1.89
C ILE A 147 -6.62 -25.41 1.47
N ARG A 148 -7.30 -24.37 0.96
CA ARG A 148 -8.71 -24.41 0.57
C ARG A 148 -8.95 -24.86 -0.87
N ARG A 149 -7.90 -25.25 -1.60
CA ARG A 149 -8.02 -25.65 -3.00
C ARG A 149 -8.98 -26.84 -3.16
N PRO A 150 -9.72 -26.91 -4.28
CA PRO A 150 -10.44 -28.13 -4.64
C PRO A 150 -9.44 -29.26 -4.92
N LYS A 151 -9.71 -30.47 -4.41
CA LYS A 151 -8.80 -31.61 -4.48
C LYS A 151 -9.16 -32.65 -5.55
N ALA A 152 -10.36 -32.57 -6.13
CA ALA A 152 -10.88 -33.56 -7.06
C ALA A 152 -11.56 -32.89 -8.25
N VAL A 153 -11.39 -33.50 -9.43
CA VAL A 153 -12.14 -33.15 -10.65
C VAL A 153 -13.55 -33.71 -10.53
N ILE A 154 -14.54 -32.85 -10.77
CA ILE A 154 -15.96 -33.21 -10.63
C ILE A 154 -16.44 -33.93 -11.92
N THR A 155 -17.29 -34.96 -11.77
CA THR A 155 -17.90 -35.64 -12.92
C THR A 155 -18.96 -34.75 -13.61
N ARG A 156 -19.21 -34.97 -14.90
CA ARG A 156 -20.18 -34.17 -15.67
C ARG A 156 -21.58 -34.12 -15.03
N SER A 157 -22.04 -35.24 -14.47
CA SER A 157 -23.35 -35.34 -13.80
C SER A 157 -23.42 -34.50 -12.52
N GLN A 158 -22.34 -34.50 -11.72
CA GLN A 158 -22.22 -33.67 -10.53
C GLN A 158 -22.11 -32.19 -10.89
N TYR A 159 -21.35 -31.84 -11.94
CA TYR A 159 -21.27 -30.46 -12.45
C TYR A 159 -22.66 -29.94 -12.84
N ILE A 160 -23.44 -30.72 -13.61
CA ILE A 160 -24.80 -30.34 -14.02
C ILE A 160 -25.71 -30.14 -12.80
N LYS A 161 -25.60 -31.01 -11.79
CA LYS A 161 -26.40 -30.92 -10.56
C LYS A 161 -26.09 -29.64 -9.77
N GLU A 162 -24.81 -29.37 -9.53
CA GLU A 162 -24.35 -28.17 -8.80
C GLU A 162 -24.60 -26.88 -9.58
N ALA A 163 -24.34 -26.87 -10.90
CA ALA A 163 -24.66 -25.74 -11.77
C ALA A 163 -26.16 -25.42 -11.77
N THR A 164 -27.02 -26.45 -11.74
CA THR A 164 -28.47 -26.27 -11.63
C THR A 164 -28.86 -25.66 -10.28
N GLU A 165 -28.20 -26.06 -9.20
CA GLU A 165 -28.47 -25.54 -7.85
C GLU A 165 -27.98 -24.09 -7.68
N LEU A 166 -26.78 -23.76 -8.16
CA LEU A 166 -26.28 -22.39 -8.25
C LEU A 166 -27.19 -21.53 -9.13
N GLY A 167 -27.70 -22.09 -10.24
CA GLY A 167 -28.68 -21.43 -11.10
C GLY A 167 -30.00 -21.11 -10.40
N LYS A 168 -30.47 -21.97 -9.48
CA LYS A 168 -31.65 -21.68 -8.63
C LYS A 168 -31.37 -20.52 -7.68
N LYS A 169 -30.22 -20.55 -6.98
CA LYS A 169 -29.79 -19.47 -6.08
C LYS A 169 -29.60 -18.14 -6.81
N ALA A 170 -29.07 -18.17 -8.04
CA ALA A 170 -28.96 -17.00 -8.92
C ALA A 170 -30.33 -16.39 -9.25
N ARG A 171 -31.33 -17.24 -9.52
CA ARG A 171 -32.70 -16.79 -9.81
C ARG A 171 -33.37 -16.18 -8.56
N GLU A 172 -33.16 -16.76 -7.39
CA GLU A 172 -33.66 -16.21 -6.12
C GLU A 172 -33.02 -14.85 -5.81
N LEU A 173 -31.70 -14.74 -5.96
CA LEU A 173 -30.99 -13.47 -5.80
C LEU A 173 -31.44 -12.41 -6.81
N LYS A 174 -31.67 -12.81 -8.06
CA LYS A 174 -32.22 -11.92 -9.09
C LYS A 174 -33.60 -11.39 -8.68
N LYS A 175 -34.50 -12.26 -8.20
CA LYS A 175 -35.83 -11.84 -7.70
C LYS A 175 -35.72 -10.89 -6.50
N ALA A 176 -34.80 -11.16 -5.57
CA ALA A 176 -34.54 -10.28 -4.43
C ALA A 176 -34.00 -8.90 -4.87
N ALA A 177 -33.09 -8.88 -5.85
CA ALA A 177 -32.57 -7.65 -6.44
C ALA A 177 -33.65 -6.86 -7.18
N ASP A 178 -34.49 -7.53 -7.98
CA ASP A 178 -35.60 -6.91 -8.70
C ASP A 178 -36.64 -6.32 -7.72
N GLY A 179 -36.93 -7.01 -6.61
CA GLY A 179 -37.78 -6.50 -5.54
C GLY A 179 -37.22 -5.25 -4.87
N LEU A 180 -35.91 -5.22 -4.58
CA LEU A 180 -35.23 -4.02 -4.05
C LEU A 180 -35.19 -2.87 -5.05
N HIS A 181 -35.15 -3.17 -6.35
CA HIS A 181 -35.22 -2.16 -7.40
C HIS A 181 -36.63 -1.57 -7.52
N GLN A 182 -37.68 -2.36 -7.29
CA GLN A 182 -39.05 -1.86 -7.19
C GLN A 182 -39.25 -0.99 -5.93
N GLU A 183 -38.68 -1.38 -4.79
CA GLU A 183 -38.64 -0.54 -3.57
C GLU A 183 -37.88 0.78 -3.78
N GLU A 184 -36.85 0.77 -4.65
CA GLU A 184 -36.15 2.00 -5.02
C GLU A 184 -37.05 2.94 -5.82
N ARG A 185 -37.80 2.40 -6.78
CA ARG A 185 -38.73 3.17 -7.63
C ARG A 185 -39.93 3.71 -6.83
N SER A 186 -40.37 3.01 -5.78
CA SER A 186 -41.42 3.49 -4.88
C SER A 186 -40.94 4.55 -3.86
N GLY A 187 -39.66 4.94 -3.92
CA GLY A 187 -39.11 6.04 -3.12
C GLY A 187 -38.65 5.64 -1.71
N ALA A 188 -38.70 4.36 -1.33
CA ALA A 188 -38.35 3.88 0.00
C ALA A 188 -36.83 3.72 0.22
N LYS A 189 -36.04 4.79 0.04
CA LYS A 189 -34.58 4.80 0.18
C LYS A 189 -34.08 4.88 1.64
N GLY A 190 -34.66 4.06 2.52
CA GLY A 190 -34.34 4.02 3.95
C GLY A 190 -33.05 3.26 4.31
N ARG A 191 -32.71 3.25 5.61
CA ARG A 191 -31.56 2.50 6.16
C ARG A 191 -31.71 0.97 5.99
N LYS A 192 -32.94 0.46 6.02
CA LYS A 192 -33.28 -0.96 5.80
C LYS A 192 -32.97 -1.39 4.35
N TRP A 193 -33.38 -0.58 3.37
CA TRP A 193 -33.06 -0.80 1.95
C TRP A 193 -31.55 -0.87 1.72
N ARG A 194 -30.77 0.11 2.23
CA ARG A 194 -29.30 0.09 2.10
C ARG A 194 -28.65 -1.15 2.73
N LYS A 195 -29.24 -1.72 3.79
CA LYS A 195 -28.76 -2.95 4.42
C LYS A 195 -29.07 -4.18 3.54
N ASN A 196 -30.29 -4.24 2.99
CA ASN A 196 -30.73 -5.32 2.10
C ASN A 196 -29.94 -5.33 0.78
N VAL A 197 -29.72 -4.16 0.17
CA VAL A 197 -28.88 -4.03 -1.03
C VAL A 197 -27.47 -4.58 -0.78
N LYS A 198 -26.83 -4.19 0.33
CA LYS A 198 -25.51 -4.73 0.69
C LYS A 198 -25.52 -6.23 0.97
N ALA A 199 -26.61 -6.77 1.51
CA ALA A 199 -26.74 -8.20 1.76
C ALA A 199 -26.82 -8.97 0.43
N VAL A 200 -27.67 -8.51 -0.50
CA VAL A 200 -27.79 -9.09 -1.85
C VAL A 200 -26.49 -8.95 -2.62
N GLU A 201 -25.81 -7.80 -2.57
CA GLU A 201 -24.50 -7.59 -3.19
C GLU A 201 -23.46 -8.58 -2.64
N LYS A 202 -23.43 -8.79 -1.32
CA LYS A 202 -22.53 -9.76 -0.68
C LYS A 202 -22.84 -11.21 -1.10
N GLU A 203 -24.11 -11.58 -1.19
CA GLU A 203 -24.52 -12.93 -1.62
C GLU A 203 -24.25 -13.17 -3.11
N LEU A 204 -24.37 -12.14 -3.95
CA LEU A 204 -23.98 -12.18 -5.35
C LEU A 204 -22.48 -12.41 -5.49
N LEU A 205 -21.66 -11.67 -4.75
CA LEU A 205 -20.20 -11.86 -4.76
C LEU A 205 -19.81 -13.29 -4.36
N GLN A 206 -20.49 -13.88 -3.37
CA GLN A 206 -20.29 -15.27 -2.97
C GLN A 206 -20.72 -16.25 -4.05
N LEU A 207 -21.86 -15.99 -4.70
CA LEU A 207 -22.33 -16.83 -5.80
C LEU A 207 -21.36 -16.81 -6.98
N GLU A 208 -20.80 -15.65 -7.32
CA GLU A 208 -19.79 -15.51 -8.37
C GLU A 208 -18.51 -16.27 -8.02
N GLU A 209 -18.05 -16.21 -6.77
CA GLU A 209 -16.93 -17.02 -6.29
C GLU A 209 -17.22 -18.53 -6.39
N ASP A 210 -18.42 -18.97 -5.98
CA ASP A 210 -18.85 -20.37 -6.08
C ASP A 210 -18.91 -20.85 -7.55
N VAL A 211 -19.36 -20.00 -8.48
CA VAL A 211 -19.40 -20.29 -9.93
C VAL A 211 -17.98 -20.38 -10.51
N ASN A 212 -17.11 -19.42 -10.20
CA ASN A 212 -15.72 -19.44 -10.66
C ASN A 212 -14.98 -20.69 -10.18
N LEU A 213 -15.20 -21.11 -8.93
CA LEU A 213 -14.65 -22.36 -8.40
C LEU A 213 -15.19 -23.58 -9.15
N LEU A 214 -16.50 -23.60 -9.44
CA LEU A 214 -17.12 -24.69 -10.20
C LEU A 214 -16.58 -24.78 -11.63
N GLU A 215 -16.33 -23.66 -12.29
CA GLU A 215 -15.68 -23.59 -13.61
C GLU A 215 -14.22 -24.07 -13.55
N GLU A 216 -13.47 -23.69 -12.52
CA GLU A 216 -12.09 -24.15 -12.32
C GLU A 216 -12.01 -25.67 -12.05
N MET A 217 -13.01 -26.26 -11.39
CA MET A 217 -13.10 -27.70 -11.13
C MET A 217 -13.54 -28.53 -12.34
N TYR A 218 -14.07 -27.91 -13.39
CA TYR A 218 -14.48 -28.59 -14.62
C TYR A 218 -13.97 -27.82 -15.85
N PRO A 219 -12.67 -27.93 -16.18
CA PRO A 219 -12.11 -27.26 -17.34
C PRO A 219 -12.81 -27.74 -18.62
N GLN A 220 -13.58 -26.86 -19.25
CA GLN A 220 -14.26 -27.15 -20.51
C GLN A 220 -13.27 -26.99 -21.66
N GLY A 221 -12.95 -28.09 -22.36
CA GLY A 221 -12.10 -28.06 -23.55
C GLY A 221 -11.47 -29.39 -23.93
N GLU A 222 -10.80 -29.42 -25.09
CA GLU A 222 -10.13 -30.60 -25.67
C GLU A 222 -8.85 -30.99 -24.90
N GLN A 223 -8.34 -30.10 -24.04
CA GLN A 223 -7.14 -30.29 -23.20
C GLN A 223 -7.42 -30.15 -21.70
N ALA A 224 -8.45 -30.85 -21.20
CA ALA A 224 -8.87 -30.75 -19.80
C ALA A 224 -7.78 -31.17 -18.79
N GLU A 225 -6.95 -32.17 -19.13
CA GLU A 225 -5.90 -32.67 -18.24
C GLU A 225 -4.74 -31.69 -18.06
N THR A 226 -4.30 -31.02 -19.14
CA THR A 226 -3.22 -30.03 -19.07
C THR A 226 -3.68 -28.76 -18.35
N ALA A 227 -4.91 -28.30 -18.61
CA ALA A 227 -5.52 -27.17 -17.91
C ALA A 227 -5.62 -27.43 -16.40
N TRP A 228 -6.06 -28.63 -16.00
CA TRP A 228 -6.07 -29.03 -14.60
C TRP A 228 -4.65 -29.08 -14.01
N ALA A 229 -3.67 -29.66 -14.71
CA ALA A 229 -2.29 -29.67 -14.26
C ALA A 229 -1.72 -28.26 -14.02
N PHE A 230 -2.01 -27.29 -14.90
CA PHE A 230 -1.62 -25.89 -14.71
C PHE A 230 -2.32 -25.24 -13.52
N THR A 231 -3.60 -25.54 -13.25
CA THR A 231 -4.30 -25.02 -12.06
C THR A 231 -3.66 -25.55 -10.77
N VAL A 232 -3.36 -26.84 -10.70
CA VAL A 232 -2.68 -27.49 -9.56
C VAL A 232 -1.28 -26.89 -9.36
N LEU A 233 -0.51 -26.72 -10.44
CA LEU A 233 0.79 -26.06 -10.39
C LEU A 233 0.68 -24.61 -9.89
N GLY A 234 -0.35 -23.89 -10.33
CA GLY A 234 -0.66 -22.54 -9.85
C GLY A 234 -0.94 -22.49 -8.35
N TYR A 235 -1.68 -23.47 -7.81
CA TYR A 235 -1.90 -23.60 -6.37
C TYR A 235 -0.60 -23.92 -5.61
N LEU A 236 0.26 -24.79 -6.14
CA LEU A 236 1.56 -25.10 -5.54
C LEU A 236 2.48 -23.88 -5.55
N ALA A 237 2.52 -23.12 -6.66
CA ALA A 237 3.27 -21.88 -6.76
C ALA A 237 2.78 -20.85 -5.73
N LYS A 238 1.46 -20.70 -5.53
CA LYS A 238 0.89 -19.86 -4.46
C LYS A 238 1.38 -20.30 -3.07
N PHE A 239 1.49 -21.60 -2.81
CA PHE A 239 2.00 -22.09 -1.53
C PHE A 239 3.47 -21.73 -1.29
N ILE A 240 4.33 -21.96 -2.29
CA ILE A 240 5.77 -21.64 -2.21
C ILE A 240 5.95 -20.12 -2.03
N LEU A 241 5.25 -19.31 -2.84
CA LEU A 241 5.27 -17.84 -2.71
C LEU A 241 4.71 -17.37 -1.36
N GLY A 242 3.73 -18.09 -0.79
CA GLY A 242 3.19 -17.83 0.53
C GLY A 242 4.20 -18.06 1.65
N ILE A 243 4.96 -19.16 1.60
CA ILE A 243 6.04 -19.45 2.57
C ILE A 243 7.17 -18.43 2.44
N LEU A 244 7.65 -18.18 1.21
CA LEU A 244 8.69 -17.17 0.97
C LEU A 244 8.23 -15.79 1.44
N GLY A 245 6.99 -15.40 1.12
CA GLY A 245 6.40 -14.16 1.58
C GLY A 245 6.30 -14.08 3.10
N LEU A 246 6.03 -15.18 3.80
CA LEU A 246 5.96 -15.20 5.26
C LEU A 246 7.34 -14.92 5.87
N ILE A 247 8.40 -15.53 5.33
CA ILE A 247 9.79 -15.29 5.75
C ILE A 247 10.16 -13.82 5.55
N VAL A 248 9.86 -13.27 4.37
CA VAL A 248 10.14 -11.86 4.03
C VAL A 248 9.34 -10.90 4.91
N SER A 249 8.07 -11.22 5.21
CA SER A 249 7.24 -10.43 6.13
C SER A 249 7.81 -10.40 7.55
N ILE A 250 8.24 -11.55 8.07
CA ILE A 250 8.86 -11.63 9.40
C ILE A 250 10.16 -10.83 9.40
N ALA A 251 11.00 -10.96 8.37
CA ALA A 251 12.23 -10.19 8.23
C ALA A 251 11.97 -8.67 8.21
N TRP A 252 10.95 -8.22 7.49
CA TRP A 252 10.54 -6.81 7.48
C TRP A 252 10.06 -6.33 8.86
N VAL A 253 9.17 -7.07 9.52
CA VAL A 253 8.67 -6.69 10.85
C VAL A 253 9.80 -6.64 11.88
N ALA A 254 10.70 -7.65 11.85
CA ALA A 254 11.88 -7.67 12.70
C ALA A 254 12.80 -6.48 12.44
N HIS A 255 13.09 -6.18 11.16
CA HIS A 255 13.90 -5.02 10.77
C HIS A 255 13.30 -3.71 11.26
N ILE A 256 11.99 -3.53 11.14
CA ILE A 256 11.29 -2.34 11.61
C ILE A 256 11.44 -2.17 13.13
N ILE A 257 11.23 -3.24 13.89
CA ILE A 257 11.32 -3.22 15.36
C ILE A 257 12.76 -2.92 15.81
N ILE A 258 13.75 -3.61 15.22
CA ILE A 258 15.15 -3.56 15.66
C ILE A 258 15.85 -2.26 15.22
N TYR A 259 15.58 -1.80 14.00
CA TYR A 259 16.30 -0.68 13.39
C TYR A 259 15.56 0.67 13.45
N LEU A 260 14.22 0.69 13.34
CA LEU A 260 13.46 1.95 13.30
C LEU A 260 12.76 2.33 14.62
N LEU A 261 12.38 1.36 15.47
CA LEU A 261 11.61 1.67 16.70
C LEU A 261 12.48 1.90 17.94
N VAL A 262 13.72 1.40 17.97
CA VAL A 262 14.60 1.51 19.13
C VAL A 262 15.70 2.53 18.83
N ASP A 263 15.76 3.61 19.63
CA ASP A 263 16.81 4.61 19.59
C ASP A 263 17.71 4.46 20.83
N PRO A 264 19.01 4.12 20.71
CA PRO A 264 19.78 3.79 19.49
C PRO A 264 19.44 2.40 18.90
N PRO A 265 19.65 2.17 17.59
CA PRO A 265 19.29 0.91 16.93
C PRO A 265 20.08 -0.26 17.51
N LEU A 266 19.38 -1.36 17.83
CA LEU A 266 19.99 -2.55 18.45
C LEU A 266 20.97 -3.25 17.49
N SER A 267 20.59 -3.36 16.22
CA SER A 267 21.48 -3.82 15.15
C SER A 267 20.99 -3.35 13.78
N PRO A 268 21.90 -3.15 12.81
CA PRO A 268 21.53 -2.80 11.44
C PRO A 268 20.90 -3.96 10.63
N PHE A 269 20.72 -5.16 11.21
CA PHE A 269 20.14 -6.40 10.64
C PHE A 269 20.15 -6.51 9.10
N LEU A 270 19.05 -6.15 8.41
CA LEU A 270 18.96 -6.31 6.96
C LEU A 270 19.95 -5.41 6.18
N ASN A 271 20.33 -4.25 6.73
CA ASN A 271 21.37 -3.41 6.11
C ASN A 271 22.71 -4.15 6.06
N GLU A 272 23.09 -4.84 7.14
CA GLU A 272 24.34 -5.61 7.18
C GLU A 272 24.30 -6.79 6.21
N VAL A 273 23.14 -7.44 6.08
CA VAL A 273 22.93 -8.50 5.08
C VAL A 273 23.15 -7.94 3.68
N PHE A 274 22.56 -6.80 3.32
CA PHE A 274 22.74 -6.22 1.99
C PHE A 274 24.17 -5.80 1.69
N ILE A 275 24.88 -5.21 2.66
CA ILE A 275 26.30 -4.87 2.51
C ILE A 275 27.13 -6.13 2.24
N LYS A 276 26.90 -7.21 3.01
CA LYS A 276 27.59 -8.49 2.80
C LYS A 276 27.29 -9.12 1.44
N LEU A 277 26.07 -8.97 0.92
CA LEU A 277 25.74 -9.44 -0.42
C LEU A 277 26.42 -8.59 -1.50
N ASP A 278 26.56 -7.29 -1.27
CA ASP A 278 27.25 -6.35 -2.16
C ASP A 278 28.74 -6.68 -2.27
N ASP A 279 29.38 -7.05 -1.17
CA ASP A 279 30.79 -7.47 -1.11
C ASP A 279 31.06 -8.74 -1.94
N VAL A 280 30.09 -9.64 -2.06
CA VAL A 280 30.22 -10.85 -2.90
C VAL A 280 30.03 -10.49 -4.37
N TRP A 281 29.00 -9.71 -4.69
CA TRP A 281 28.74 -9.18 -6.02
C TRP A 281 27.86 -7.94 -5.91
N GLY A 282 28.34 -6.77 -6.35
CA GLY A 282 27.62 -5.50 -6.17
C GLY A 282 26.22 -5.43 -6.81
N LEU A 283 25.91 -6.32 -7.76
CA LEU A 283 24.55 -6.44 -8.29
C LEU A 283 23.60 -7.18 -7.33
N LEU A 284 24.13 -8.08 -6.50
CA LEU A 284 23.35 -8.93 -5.62
C LEU A 284 22.74 -8.15 -4.45
N GLY A 285 23.49 -7.21 -3.86
CA GLY A 285 22.98 -6.31 -2.81
C GLY A 285 21.84 -5.44 -3.32
N THR A 286 22.01 -4.82 -4.48
CA THR A 286 20.98 -3.97 -5.10
C THR A 286 19.75 -4.74 -5.55
N ALA A 287 19.92 -5.96 -6.09
CA ALA A 287 18.82 -6.85 -6.45
C ALA A 287 18.02 -7.32 -5.23
N ALA A 288 18.70 -7.65 -4.12
CA ALA A 288 18.05 -8.00 -2.86
C ALA A 288 17.26 -6.82 -2.29
N PHE A 289 17.83 -5.60 -2.28
CA PHE A 289 17.11 -4.39 -1.89
C PHE A 289 15.85 -4.17 -2.74
N ALA A 290 15.96 -4.32 -4.06
CA ALA A 290 14.82 -4.19 -4.97
C ALA A 290 13.73 -5.23 -4.66
N PHE A 291 14.10 -6.49 -4.40
CA PHE A 291 13.16 -7.54 -4.02
C PHE A 291 12.36 -7.20 -2.75
N PHE A 292 13.02 -6.69 -1.70
CA PHE A 292 12.35 -6.27 -0.46
C PHE A 292 11.42 -5.06 -0.69
N CYS A 293 11.81 -4.11 -1.54
CA CYS A 293 10.97 -2.96 -1.89
C CYS A 293 9.72 -3.38 -2.70
N PHE A 294 9.90 -4.21 -3.72
CA PHE A 294 8.79 -4.76 -4.51
C PHE A 294 7.84 -5.58 -3.65
N TYR A 295 8.38 -6.32 -2.67
CA TYR A 295 7.57 -7.06 -1.71
C TYR A 295 6.61 -6.15 -0.92
N LEU A 296 7.10 -5.01 -0.39
CA LEU A 296 6.23 -4.04 0.29
C LEU A 296 5.17 -3.46 -0.64
N LEU A 297 5.51 -3.20 -1.90
CA LEU A 297 4.54 -2.71 -2.88
C LEU A 297 3.45 -3.75 -3.17
N LEU A 298 3.82 -5.02 -3.31
CA LEU A 298 2.86 -6.14 -3.42
C LEU A 298 2.00 -6.27 -2.16
N ALA A 299 2.58 -6.09 -0.97
CA ALA A 299 1.84 -6.07 0.28
C ALA A 299 0.80 -4.94 0.30
N VAL A 300 1.15 -3.72 -0.10
CA VAL A 300 0.21 -2.60 -0.22
C VAL A 300 -0.93 -2.92 -1.18
N ILE A 301 -0.64 -3.51 -2.34
CA ILE A 301 -1.65 -3.93 -3.31
C ILE A 301 -2.59 -4.98 -2.69
N ALA A 302 -2.04 -6.00 -2.02
CA ALA A 302 -2.83 -7.02 -1.32
C ALA A 302 -3.69 -6.42 -0.19
N GLY A 303 -3.15 -5.49 0.59
CA GLY A 303 -3.87 -4.78 1.64
C GLY A 303 -4.99 -3.90 1.10
N ALA A 304 -4.75 -3.18 0.00
CA ALA A 304 -5.77 -2.38 -0.69
C ALA A 304 -6.92 -3.27 -1.22
N MET A 305 -6.61 -4.42 -1.80
CA MET A 305 -7.60 -5.40 -2.27
C MET A 305 -8.42 -6.01 -1.13
N MET A 306 -7.77 -6.32 -0.01
CA MET A 306 -8.41 -7.00 1.13
C MET A 306 -9.28 -6.07 1.98
N LEU A 307 -8.81 -4.85 2.23
CA LEU A 307 -9.48 -3.92 3.12
C LEU A 307 -10.71 -3.28 2.48
N GLY A 308 -10.75 -3.13 1.15
CA GLY A 308 -11.94 -2.62 0.42
C GLY A 308 -12.62 -1.46 1.15
N LEU A 309 -11.81 -0.50 1.65
CA LEU A 309 -12.26 0.41 2.69
C LEU A 309 -13.35 1.34 2.14
N LYS A 310 -14.45 1.44 2.89
CA LYS A 310 -15.26 2.68 2.90
C LYS A 310 -14.51 3.70 3.74
N LEU A 311 -13.43 4.27 3.21
CA LEU A 311 -12.88 5.50 3.78
C LEU A 311 -13.98 6.57 3.71
N VAL A 312 -14.02 7.46 4.71
CA VAL A 312 -15.15 8.34 5.10
C VAL A 312 -15.92 9.01 3.93
N PHE A 313 -15.30 9.19 2.76
CA PHE A 313 -15.94 9.77 1.57
C PHE A 313 -15.92 8.91 0.29
N ILE A 314 -15.19 7.78 0.23
CA ILE A 314 -15.06 6.97 -1.01
C ILE A 314 -15.18 5.48 -0.70
N THR A 315 -16.13 4.83 -1.38
CA THR A 315 -16.26 3.37 -1.38
C THR A 315 -15.25 2.77 -2.36
N ILE A 316 -14.14 2.24 -1.83
CA ILE A 316 -13.22 1.43 -2.63
C ILE A 316 -13.93 0.12 -2.95
N HIS A 317 -14.25 -0.09 -4.22
CA HIS A 317 -14.73 -1.40 -4.68
C HIS A 317 -13.54 -2.38 -4.68
N PRO A 318 -13.71 -3.61 -4.16
CA PRO A 318 -12.66 -4.62 -4.21
C PRO A 318 -12.28 -4.88 -5.67
N MET A 319 -10.98 -4.88 -5.95
CA MET A 319 -10.51 -5.16 -7.30
C MET A 319 -10.64 -6.65 -7.62
N LYS A 320 -11.43 -6.95 -8.64
CA LYS A 320 -11.50 -8.25 -9.31
C LYS A 320 -10.84 -8.16 -10.69
N TRP A 321 -10.13 -9.22 -11.05
CA TRP A 321 -9.59 -9.37 -12.40
C TRP A 321 -10.74 -9.47 -13.41
N GLY A 322 -10.72 -8.68 -14.48
CA GLY A 322 -11.70 -8.72 -15.57
C GLY A 322 -13.12 -8.18 -15.26
N ALA A 323 -13.50 -8.05 -13.99
CA ALA A 323 -14.84 -7.64 -13.57
C ALA A 323 -14.90 -6.23 -12.92
N THR A 324 -13.78 -5.49 -12.90
CA THR A 324 -13.72 -4.14 -12.33
C THR A 324 -14.06 -3.07 -13.35
N LEU A 325 -14.90 -2.12 -12.95
CA LEU A 325 -15.17 -0.93 -13.75
C LEU A 325 -13.89 -0.10 -13.91
N MET A 326 -13.62 0.38 -15.13
CA MET A 326 -12.42 1.16 -15.46
C MET A 326 -12.20 2.36 -14.51
N ASN A 327 -13.27 3.06 -14.12
CA ASN A 327 -13.18 4.19 -13.20
C ASN A 327 -12.72 3.76 -11.79
N SER A 328 -13.28 2.67 -11.27
CA SER A 328 -12.91 2.12 -9.95
C SER A 328 -11.51 1.54 -9.97
N PHE A 329 -11.09 0.95 -11.10
CA PHE A 329 -9.73 0.50 -11.33
C PHE A 329 -8.74 1.67 -11.28
N LEU A 330 -8.97 2.73 -12.06
CA LEU A 330 -8.10 3.92 -12.08
C LEU A 330 -8.00 4.59 -10.71
N PHE A 331 -9.10 4.68 -9.97
CA PHE A 331 -9.09 5.24 -8.62
C PHE A 331 -8.20 4.41 -7.67
N ASN A 332 -8.33 3.09 -7.69
CA ASN A 332 -7.51 2.21 -6.85
C ASN A 332 -6.03 2.22 -7.25
N VAL A 333 -5.75 2.24 -8.55
CA VAL A 333 -4.37 2.40 -9.05
C VAL A 333 -3.79 3.74 -8.59
N GLY A 334 -4.57 4.82 -8.64
CA GLY A 334 -4.16 6.13 -8.12
C GLY A 334 -3.80 6.10 -6.63
N LEU A 335 -4.59 5.40 -5.81
CA LEU A 335 -4.27 5.21 -4.38
C LEU A 335 -2.99 4.41 -4.17
N ILE A 336 -2.78 3.34 -4.95
CA ILE A 336 -1.55 2.52 -4.88
C ILE A 336 -0.33 3.33 -5.30
N LEU A 337 -0.44 4.15 -6.36
CA LEU A 337 0.63 5.05 -6.81
C LEU A 337 0.95 6.12 -5.77
N LEU A 338 -0.04 6.62 -5.04
CA LEU A 338 0.20 7.54 -3.92
C LEU A 338 0.97 6.84 -2.78
N CYS A 339 0.63 5.58 -2.51
CA CYS A 339 1.34 4.77 -1.51
C CYS A 339 2.77 4.45 -1.92
N SER A 340 3.05 4.24 -3.21
CA SER A 340 4.39 3.84 -3.68
C SER A 340 5.46 4.89 -3.36
N ILE A 341 5.12 6.19 -3.39
CA ILE A 341 6.01 7.28 -2.97
C ILE A 341 6.41 7.09 -1.50
N SER A 342 5.45 6.71 -0.65
CA SER A 342 5.70 6.46 0.77
C SER A 342 6.44 5.16 1.04
N VAL A 343 6.25 4.13 0.20
CA VAL A 343 7.08 2.91 0.25
C VAL A 343 8.54 3.27 0.00
N ILE A 344 8.83 4.11 -1.01
CA ILE A 344 10.20 4.56 -1.30
C ILE A 344 10.78 5.33 -0.11
N GLN A 345 10.02 6.28 0.44
CA GLN A 345 10.45 7.03 1.63
C GLN A 345 10.73 6.11 2.82
N PHE A 346 9.85 5.15 3.07
CA PHE A 346 9.99 4.17 4.13
C PHE A 346 11.24 3.31 3.93
N CYS A 347 11.47 2.80 2.72
CA CYS A 347 12.66 2.02 2.37
C CYS A 347 13.94 2.85 2.49
N ALA A 348 13.94 4.12 2.08
CA ALA A 348 15.09 5.01 2.27
C ALA A 348 15.42 5.17 3.76
N THR A 349 14.41 5.42 4.59
CA THR A 349 14.62 5.52 6.05
C THR A 349 15.03 4.18 6.69
N ALA A 350 14.43 3.06 6.27
CA ALA A 350 14.68 1.76 6.85
C ALA A 350 16.04 1.17 6.43
N PHE A 351 16.52 1.55 5.25
CA PHE A 351 17.82 1.12 4.74
C PHE A 351 18.83 2.26 4.68
N GLY A 352 18.72 3.24 5.58
CA GLY A 352 19.55 4.44 5.55
C GLY A 352 21.05 4.16 5.69
N TYR A 353 21.44 3.05 6.33
CA TYR A 353 22.83 2.61 6.44
C TYR A 353 23.36 2.00 5.14
N TYR A 354 22.58 1.16 4.46
CA TYR A 354 22.96 0.59 3.17
C TYR A 354 22.91 1.63 2.03
N ALA A 355 21.86 2.46 2.00
CA ALA A 355 21.62 3.47 0.97
C ALA A 355 22.25 4.84 1.30
N GLN A 356 23.26 4.87 2.18
CA GLN A 356 23.94 6.11 2.58
C GLN A 356 24.55 6.79 1.34
N ALA A 357 24.49 8.13 1.31
CA ALA A 357 24.97 8.96 0.21
C ALA A 357 24.27 8.75 -1.15
N THR A 358 23.08 8.14 -1.16
CA THR A 358 22.22 8.12 -2.35
C THR A 358 21.31 9.35 -2.39
N ALA A 359 20.97 9.81 -3.59
CA ALA A 359 20.03 10.92 -3.78
C ALA A 359 18.64 10.63 -3.15
N ALA A 360 18.22 9.36 -3.13
CA ALA A 360 16.99 8.96 -2.46
C ALA A 360 17.06 9.22 -0.95
N GLN A 361 18.19 8.93 -0.31
CA GLN A 361 18.37 9.18 1.12
C GLN A 361 18.47 10.67 1.45
N GLU A 362 19.11 11.47 0.58
CA GLU A 362 19.18 12.92 0.75
C GLU A 362 17.78 13.57 0.70
N ILE A 363 16.98 13.20 -0.31
CA ILE A 363 15.64 13.75 -0.53
C ILE A 363 14.64 13.27 0.54
N PHE A 364 14.53 11.96 0.74
CA PHE A 364 13.49 11.37 1.60
C PHE A 364 13.89 11.27 3.09
N GLY A 365 15.19 11.22 3.39
CA GLY A 365 15.70 11.18 4.75
C GLY A 365 15.86 12.57 5.36
N HIS A 366 16.71 13.42 4.77
CA HIS A 366 17.10 14.69 5.39
C HIS A 366 16.09 15.82 5.19
N THR A 367 15.59 16.00 3.97
CA THR A 367 14.70 17.13 3.64
C THR A 367 13.29 16.92 4.17
N LEU A 368 12.76 15.69 4.07
CA LEU A 368 11.38 15.36 4.43
C LEU A 368 11.15 15.31 5.95
N GLN A 369 12.11 14.80 6.72
CA GLN A 369 12.04 14.79 8.19
C GLN A 369 12.19 16.18 8.81
N SER A 370 12.75 17.14 8.07
CA SER A 370 13.03 18.50 8.56
C SER A 370 11.97 19.52 8.11
N LEU A 371 10.93 19.10 7.39
CA LEU A 371 9.84 19.97 6.95
C LEU A 371 9.02 20.51 8.13
N ARG A 372 8.76 21.83 8.09
CA ARG A 372 8.08 22.56 9.15
C ARG A 372 6.65 22.03 9.34
N GLY A 373 6.32 21.64 10.58
CA GLY A 373 5.03 21.04 10.98
C GLY A 373 5.00 19.52 10.96
N ILE A 374 5.63 18.88 9.96
CA ILE A 374 5.56 17.42 9.75
C ILE A 374 6.67 16.67 10.52
N LYS A 375 7.78 17.36 10.83
CA LYS A 375 8.90 16.84 11.63
C LYS A 375 8.49 16.03 12.86
N TYR A 376 7.41 16.44 13.55
CA TYR A 376 6.94 15.74 14.74
C TYR A 376 6.38 14.35 14.46
N LEU A 377 5.66 14.16 13.35
CA LEU A 377 5.08 12.85 12.99
C LEU A 377 6.18 11.81 12.71
N TYR A 378 7.27 12.25 12.09
CA TYR A 378 8.44 11.40 11.82
C TYR A 378 9.33 11.23 13.05
N LYS A 379 9.50 12.26 13.88
CA LYS A 379 10.28 12.17 15.13
C LYS A 379 9.74 11.13 16.10
N TYR A 380 8.41 10.96 16.17
CA TYR A 380 7.78 9.97 17.05
C TYR A 380 7.52 8.62 16.38
N ASN A 381 8.03 8.39 15.16
CA ASN A 381 7.85 7.15 14.41
C ASN A 381 6.39 6.64 14.36
N VAL A 382 5.43 7.57 14.30
CA VAL A 382 3.99 7.27 14.43
C VAL A 382 3.52 6.30 13.34
N PHE A 383 4.00 6.51 12.11
CA PHE A 383 3.63 5.70 10.96
C PHE A 383 4.20 4.28 11.03
N GLN A 384 5.43 4.13 11.53
CA GLN A 384 6.11 2.85 11.71
C GLN A 384 5.47 2.04 12.83
N ILE A 385 5.16 2.68 13.97
CA ILE A 385 4.42 2.05 15.07
C ILE A 385 3.04 1.61 14.61
N GLY A 386 2.30 2.49 13.92
CA GLY A 386 0.99 2.15 13.36
C GLY A 386 1.05 0.97 12.38
N PHE A 387 2.12 0.89 11.58
CA PHE A 387 2.32 -0.20 10.62
C PHE A 387 2.47 -1.54 11.35
N VAL A 388 3.33 -1.61 12.38
CA VAL A 388 3.57 -2.83 13.17
C VAL A 388 2.32 -3.25 13.93
N ILE A 389 1.58 -2.30 14.52
CA ILE A 389 0.32 -2.58 15.23
C ILE A 389 -0.70 -3.21 14.28
N LEU A 390 -0.90 -2.62 13.09
CA LEU A 390 -1.86 -3.15 12.12
C LEU A 390 -1.42 -4.51 11.55
N ALA A 391 -0.12 -4.72 11.35
CA ALA A 391 0.43 -6.02 10.97
C ALA A 391 0.17 -7.09 12.04
N GLY A 392 0.42 -6.76 13.31
CA GLY A 392 0.14 -7.65 14.44
C GLY A 392 -1.34 -7.98 14.59
N LEU A 393 -2.21 -6.96 14.54
CA LEU A 393 -3.66 -7.13 14.64
C LEU A 393 -4.22 -8.01 13.51
N THR A 394 -3.72 -7.83 12.28
CA THR A 394 -4.17 -8.63 11.15
C THR A 394 -3.67 -10.05 11.20
N PHE A 395 -2.42 -10.27 11.62
CA PHE A 395 -1.88 -11.60 11.87
C PHE A 395 -2.71 -12.35 12.93
N LEU A 396 -2.99 -11.70 14.07
CA LEU A 396 -3.84 -12.26 15.13
C LEU A 396 -5.28 -12.53 14.63
N TYR A 397 -5.85 -11.62 13.85
CA TYR A 397 -7.17 -11.81 13.24
C TYR A 397 -7.19 -13.02 12.31
N TYR A 398 -6.16 -13.24 11.51
CA TYR A 398 -6.05 -14.43 10.65
C TYR A 398 -5.87 -15.72 11.46
N ILE A 399 -5.14 -15.70 12.58
CA ILE A 399 -5.03 -16.88 13.45
C ILE A 399 -6.38 -17.18 14.12
N ALA A 400 -7.03 -16.17 14.69
CA ALA A 400 -8.28 -16.33 15.44
C ALA A 400 -9.49 -16.66 14.53
N PHE A 401 -9.59 -16.01 13.37
CA PHE A 401 -10.75 -16.08 12.49
C PHE A 401 -10.46 -16.61 11.07
N GLY A 402 -9.20 -16.72 10.65
CA GLY A 402 -8.82 -17.25 9.33
C GLY A 402 -9.19 -18.72 9.16
N TRP A 403 -9.27 -19.49 10.25
CA TRP A 403 -9.85 -20.84 10.24
C TRP A 403 -11.39 -20.85 10.21
N ARG A 404 -12.03 -19.79 10.72
CA ARG A 404 -13.50 -19.65 10.77
C ARG A 404 -14.12 -18.96 9.55
N ARG A 405 -13.35 -18.27 8.70
CA ARG A 405 -13.88 -17.75 7.43
C ARG A 405 -14.32 -18.95 6.59
N LYS A 406 -15.63 -19.21 6.62
CA LYS A 406 -16.40 -20.24 5.94
C LYS A 406 -15.55 -21.17 5.07
N LYS A 407 -15.56 -22.46 5.44
CA LYS A 407 -15.35 -23.55 4.49
C LYS A 407 -16.08 -23.14 3.19
N PRO A 408 -15.48 -23.27 1.99
CA PRO A 408 -16.31 -23.36 0.79
C PRO A 408 -17.43 -24.33 1.15
N SER A 409 -18.68 -23.97 0.83
CA SER A 409 -19.84 -24.80 1.15
C SER A 409 -19.43 -26.27 1.05
N GLY A 410 -19.68 -27.07 2.09
CA GLY A 410 -19.22 -28.48 2.16
C GLY A 410 -19.59 -29.34 0.94
N ARG A 411 -20.35 -28.78 -0.01
CA ARG A 411 -20.64 -29.26 -1.36
C ARG A 411 -19.43 -29.58 -2.23
N PHE A 412 -18.32 -28.86 -2.13
CA PHE A 412 -17.14 -29.11 -2.98
C PHE A 412 -16.04 -29.96 -2.31
N GLN A 413 -16.27 -30.37 -1.06
CA GLN A 413 -15.43 -31.35 -0.35
C GLN A 413 -16.12 -32.71 -0.41
N LEU A 414 -16.34 -33.24 -1.61
CA LEU A 414 -16.76 -34.63 -1.76
C LEU A 414 -15.51 -35.51 -1.88
N SER A 415 -15.58 -36.60 -1.12
CA SER A 415 -14.51 -37.50 -0.72
C SER A 415 -13.78 -38.15 -1.89
N SER A 416 -12.51 -38.50 -1.63
CA SER A 416 -11.82 -39.59 -2.33
C SER A 416 -12.64 -40.87 -2.31
#